data_AF-A0A662U235-F1
#
_entry.id   AF-A0A662U235-F1
#
_cell.length_a   1.000
_cell.length_b   1.000
_cell.length_c   1.000
_cell.angle_alpha   90.00
_cell.angle_beta   90.00
_cell.angle_gamma   90.00
#
_symmetry.space_group_name_H-M   'P 1'
#
loop_
_entity.id
_entity.type
_entity.pdbx_description
1 polymer ?
#
loop_
_entity_poly.entity_id
_entity_poly.type
_entity_poly.pdbx_seq_one_letter_code
_entity_poly.pdbx_strand_id
1 'polypeptide(L)'
;MKLTFKDKVFSLSREKKLATLLTLSNGRFAVKGAFELYPLSLGTIVSHVYDHVPVFYRELAVLPEVSKLKIIVDGKPLDFSFSKFQLKRTLSLNSGIVKAALKWKGYGGELEYFSYRLVHRKRKGLFLINATLNLRGYDKASLISYIDTSVGNYFVNDQVMIKHYVVEQVRYTNGTL
;
A
#
# COMPACT_ATOMS: atom_id res chain seq x y z
N MET A 1 -6.32 10.96 19.81
CA MET A 1 -7.50 10.57 19.01
C MET A 1 -7.14 9.45 18.02
N LYS A 2 -8.05 8.53 17.71
CA LYS A 2 -7.82 7.41 16.78
C LYS A 2 -9.01 7.22 15.84
N LEU A 3 -8.75 6.94 14.56
CA LEU A 3 -9.76 6.51 13.58
C LEU A 3 -9.61 5.01 13.36
N THR A 4 -10.71 4.25 13.41
CA THR A 4 -10.69 2.79 13.25
C THR A 4 -11.70 2.35 12.19
N PHE A 5 -11.24 1.50 11.28
CA PHE A 5 -12.03 0.92 10.20
C PHE A 5 -11.97 -0.60 10.29
N LYS A 6 -13.10 -1.26 10.04
CA LYS A 6 -13.22 -2.72 10.02
C LYS A 6 -13.86 -3.14 8.70
N ASP A 7 -13.23 -4.10 8.03
CA ASP A 7 -13.66 -4.60 6.74
C ASP A 7 -13.71 -6.13 6.77
N LYS A 8 -14.77 -6.71 6.18
CA LYS A 8 -14.92 -8.16 5.95
C LYS A 8 -15.09 -8.50 4.47
N VAL A 9 -15.21 -7.47 3.62
CA VAL A 9 -15.35 -7.54 2.17
C VAL A 9 -14.56 -6.37 1.59
N PHE A 10 -13.79 -6.62 0.52
CA PHE A 10 -13.10 -5.55 -0.19
C PHE A 10 -14.00 -4.99 -1.30
N SER A 11 -14.00 -3.66 -1.41
CA SER A 11 -14.58 -2.94 -2.53
C SER A 11 -13.56 -1.91 -2.97
N LEU A 12 -13.29 -1.84 -4.27
CA LEU A 12 -12.31 -0.91 -4.84
C LEU A 12 -12.63 0.55 -4.46
N SER A 13 -13.91 0.94 -4.54
CA SER A 13 -14.34 2.31 -4.22
C SER A 13 -14.12 2.64 -2.74
N ARG A 14 -14.39 1.68 -1.84
CA ARG A 14 -14.14 1.82 -0.42
C ARG A 14 -12.65 1.90 -0.12
N GLU A 15 -11.84 1.07 -0.78
CA GLU A 15 -10.39 1.06 -0.58
C GLU A 15 -9.74 2.36 -1.04
N LYS A 16 -10.15 2.91 -2.19
CA LYS A 16 -9.72 4.25 -2.65
C LYS A 16 -10.05 5.33 -1.61
N LYS A 17 -11.27 5.32 -1.03
CA LYS A 17 -11.67 6.28 0.03
C LYS A 17 -10.81 6.13 1.29
N LEU A 18 -10.61 4.90 1.75
CA LEU A 18 -9.80 4.62 2.94
C LEU A 18 -8.33 4.96 2.71
N ALA A 19 -7.80 4.76 1.50
CA ALA A 19 -6.45 5.16 1.16
C ALA A 19 -6.23 6.67 1.31
N THR A 20 -7.21 7.50 0.96
CA THR A 20 -7.17 8.95 1.23
C THR A 20 -7.22 9.24 2.73
N LEU A 21 -8.17 8.67 3.47
CA LEU A 21 -8.33 8.92 4.91
C LEU A 21 -7.14 8.44 5.76
N LEU A 22 -6.48 7.37 5.33
CA LEU A 22 -5.34 6.76 6.00
C LEU A 22 -3.99 7.21 5.40
N THR A 23 -3.97 8.24 4.55
CA THR A 23 -2.72 8.76 3.97
C THR A 23 -1.77 9.25 5.06
N LEU A 24 -0.50 8.89 4.92
CA LEU A 24 0.58 9.32 5.80
C LEU A 24 1.45 10.33 5.08
N SER A 25 1.72 11.49 5.69
CA SER A 25 2.56 12.53 5.10
C SER A 25 3.31 13.32 6.17
N ASN A 26 4.47 13.86 5.78
CA ASN A 26 5.27 14.79 6.60
C ASN A 26 5.40 16.19 5.95
N GLY A 27 4.58 16.49 4.95
CA GLY A 27 4.61 17.71 4.13
C GLY A 27 5.56 17.66 2.93
N ARG A 28 6.58 16.78 2.96
CA ARG A 28 7.48 16.55 1.83
C ARG A 28 7.08 15.31 1.04
N PHE A 29 6.85 14.21 1.73
CA PHE A 29 6.66 12.86 1.22
C PHE A 29 5.34 12.31 1.74
N ALA A 30 4.54 11.71 0.88
CA ALA A 30 3.24 11.17 1.22
C ALA A 30 3.02 9.79 0.58
N VAL A 31 2.53 8.86 1.39
CA VAL A 31 2.18 7.49 0.99
C VAL A 31 0.70 7.30 1.26
N LYS A 32 -0.05 6.87 0.24
CA LYS A 32 -1.48 6.62 0.36
C LYS A 32 -1.74 5.45 1.32
N GLY A 33 -2.82 5.54 2.08
CA GLY A 33 -3.15 4.58 3.13
C GLY A 33 -3.79 3.28 2.65
N ALA A 34 -3.69 2.94 1.36
CA ALA A 34 -4.22 1.70 0.81
C ALA A 34 -3.61 0.50 1.57
N PHE A 35 -4.38 -0.57 1.75
CA PHE A 35 -3.89 -1.77 2.39
C PHE A 35 -2.79 -2.40 1.54
N GLU A 36 -1.66 -2.65 2.18
CA GLU A 36 -0.43 -3.07 1.52
C GLU A 36 -0.53 -4.43 0.82
N LEU A 37 -1.36 -5.36 1.32
CA LEU A 37 -1.61 -6.67 0.74
C LEU A 37 -2.73 -6.69 -0.31
N TYR A 38 -3.50 -5.60 -0.45
CA TYR A 38 -4.54 -5.50 -1.46
C TYR A 38 -3.93 -4.97 -2.77
N PRO A 39 -4.28 -5.54 -3.95
CA PRO A 39 -3.68 -5.18 -5.24
C PRO A 39 -4.22 -3.85 -5.81
N LEU A 40 -4.15 -2.77 -5.02
CA LEU A 40 -4.48 -1.41 -5.42
C LEU A 40 -3.29 -0.48 -5.21
N SER A 41 -2.59 -0.10 -6.27
CA SER A 41 -1.49 0.86 -6.17
C SER A 41 -1.97 2.27 -6.51
N LEU A 42 -1.66 3.23 -5.64
CA LEU A 42 -2.08 4.63 -5.80
C LEU A 42 -0.88 5.59 -5.87
N GLY A 43 0.32 5.05 -5.70
CA GLY A 43 1.57 5.76 -5.86
C GLY A 43 1.94 6.61 -4.66
N THR A 44 3.14 7.16 -4.76
CA THR A 44 3.75 8.02 -3.76
C THR A 44 3.75 9.45 -4.28
N ILE A 45 3.60 10.42 -3.39
CA ILE A 45 3.63 11.83 -3.75
C ILE A 45 4.79 12.50 -3.04
N VAL A 46 5.55 13.32 -3.77
CA VAL A 46 6.62 14.15 -3.21
C VAL A 46 6.38 15.59 -3.61
N SER A 47 6.25 16.47 -2.63
CA SER A 47 6.14 17.93 -2.83
C SER A 47 7.18 18.44 -3.83
N HIS A 48 6.92 19.54 -4.54
CA HIS A 48 7.88 20.13 -5.49
C HIS A 48 8.36 19.21 -6.64
N VAL A 49 7.86 17.98 -6.77
CA VAL A 49 8.12 17.10 -7.92
C VAL A 49 6.91 17.21 -8.84
N TYR A 50 6.98 18.17 -9.74
CA TYR A 50 5.93 18.47 -10.71
C TYR A 50 6.43 18.19 -12.11
N ASP A 51 5.54 17.74 -12.97
CA ASP A 51 5.80 17.58 -14.39
C ASP A 51 4.68 18.20 -15.22
N HIS A 52 4.97 18.45 -16.50
CA HIS A 52 4.01 19.02 -17.43
C HIS A 52 3.10 17.94 -17.99
N VAL A 53 1.80 18.18 -17.92
CA VAL A 53 0.82 17.40 -18.67
C VAL A 53 0.75 17.98 -20.08
N PRO A 54 0.71 17.16 -21.14
CA PRO A 54 0.38 17.65 -22.47
C PRO A 54 -0.92 18.46 -22.38
N VAL A 55 -0.89 19.71 -22.84
CA VAL A 55 -2.10 20.54 -23.03
C VAL A 55 -2.67 21.13 -21.71
N PHE A 56 -1.92 21.96 -20.96
CA PHE A 56 -2.39 23.16 -20.19
C PHE A 56 -2.05 23.31 -18.69
N TYR A 57 -1.42 22.37 -17.97
CA TYR A 57 -1.02 22.62 -16.57
C TYR A 57 0.16 21.77 -16.08
N ARG A 58 0.75 22.20 -14.96
CA ARG A 58 1.71 21.40 -14.18
C ARG A 58 0.96 20.68 -13.08
N GLU A 59 1.25 19.40 -12.91
CA GLU A 59 0.68 18.62 -11.82
C GLU A 59 1.75 17.93 -11.00
N LEU A 60 1.37 17.57 -9.77
CA LEU A 60 2.25 16.87 -8.86
C LEU A 60 2.37 15.42 -9.32
N ALA A 61 3.59 14.97 -9.60
CA ALA A 61 3.82 13.63 -10.15
C ALA A 61 3.49 12.54 -9.12
N VAL A 62 2.66 11.58 -9.53
CA VAL A 62 2.47 10.31 -8.84
C VAL A 62 3.65 9.41 -9.18
N LEU A 63 4.49 9.17 -8.19
CA LEU A 63 5.69 8.35 -8.27
C LEU A 63 5.39 6.90 -7.91
N PRO A 64 6.34 5.96 -8.16
CA PRO A 64 6.16 4.55 -7.80
C PRO A 64 5.66 4.34 -6.37
N GLU A 65 4.77 3.36 -6.19
CA GLU A 65 4.21 3.00 -4.89
C GLU A 65 5.22 2.18 -4.10
N VAL A 66 5.53 2.62 -2.87
CA VAL A 66 6.57 2.02 -2.03
C VAL A 66 6.02 1.15 -0.90
N SER A 67 4.70 1.10 -0.72
CA SER A 67 4.09 0.44 0.44
C SER A 67 3.61 -1.00 0.18
N LYS A 68 3.89 -1.57 -0.99
CA LYS A 68 3.30 -2.86 -1.38
C LYS A 68 4.00 -4.06 -0.81
N LEU A 69 3.15 -4.99 -0.34
CA LEU A 69 3.51 -6.32 0.10
C LEU A 69 2.62 -7.33 -0.64
N LYS A 70 3.15 -8.53 -0.87
CA LYS A 70 2.39 -9.66 -1.40
C LYS A 70 2.72 -10.89 -0.56
N ILE A 71 1.67 -11.59 -0.14
CA ILE A 71 1.81 -12.89 0.53
C ILE A 71 1.37 -13.97 -0.47
N ILE A 72 2.21 -14.99 -0.61
CA ILE A 72 1.94 -16.20 -1.37
C ILE A 72 1.98 -17.35 -0.38
N VAL A 73 0.92 -18.16 -0.32
CA VAL A 73 0.84 -19.39 0.49
C VAL A 73 0.63 -20.57 -0.43
N ASP A 74 1.42 -21.62 -0.29
CA ASP A 74 1.38 -22.83 -1.12
C ASP A 74 1.30 -22.53 -2.64
N GLY A 75 2.08 -21.52 -3.07
CA GLY A 75 2.15 -21.08 -4.47
C GLY A 75 1.01 -20.17 -4.94
N LYS A 76 0.02 -19.87 -4.09
CA LYS A 76 -1.15 -19.04 -4.43
C LYS A 76 -1.10 -17.68 -3.72
N PRO A 77 -1.31 -16.55 -4.43
CA PRO A 77 -1.48 -15.25 -3.76
C PRO A 77 -2.76 -15.25 -2.92
N LEU A 78 -2.80 -14.42 -1.88
CA LEU A 78 -4.03 -14.23 -1.11
C LEU A 78 -5.17 -13.75 -2.01
N ASP A 79 -6.28 -14.46 -2.00
CA ASP A 79 -7.52 -14.03 -2.64
C ASP A 79 -8.49 -13.49 -1.59
N PHE A 80 -9.01 -12.30 -1.82
CA PHE A 80 -9.96 -11.60 -0.95
C PHE A 80 -11.42 -11.74 -1.40
N SER A 81 -11.67 -12.37 -2.55
CA SER A 81 -13.00 -12.49 -3.17
C SER A 81 -13.80 -13.65 -2.58
N PHE A 82 -13.14 -14.80 -2.36
CA PHE A 82 -13.78 -16.03 -1.89
C PHE A 82 -13.32 -16.48 -0.50
N SER A 83 -12.47 -15.71 0.17
CA SER A 83 -11.94 -16.03 1.50
C SER A 83 -12.76 -15.40 2.63
N LYS A 84 -12.67 -16.01 3.82
CA LYS A 84 -13.16 -15.38 5.05
C LYS A 84 -12.04 -14.53 5.62
N PHE A 85 -12.29 -13.23 5.81
CA PHE A 85 -11.30 -12.36 6.44
C PHE A 85 -11.92 -11.32 7.37
N GLN A 86 -11.08 -10.77 8.24
CA GLN A 86 -11.37 -9.64 9.08
C GLN A 86 -10.17 -8.71 9.08
N LEU A 87 -10.32 -7.54 8.46
CA LEU A 87 -9.31 -6.49 8.46
C LEU A 87 -9.72 -5.39 9.43
N LYS A 88 -8.82 -5.01 10.33
CA LYS A 88 -8.93 -3.82 11.16
C LYS A 88 -7.78 -2.88 10.85
N ARG A 89 -8.08 -1.65 10.47
CA ARG A 89 -7.10 -0.57 10.29
C ARG A 89 -7.33 0.53 11.30
N THR A 90 -6.26 1.05 11.89
CA THR A 90 -6.35 2.15 12.85
C THR A 90 -5.30 3.21 12.54
N LEU A 91 -5.74 4.45 12.35
CA LEU A 91 -4.86 5.63 12.29
C LEU A 91 -4.83 6.30 13.66
N SER A 92 -3.63 6.42 14.22
CA SER A 92 -3.37 7.25 15.39
C SER A 92 -3.00 8.66 14.96
N LEU A 93 -3.87 9.63 15.21
CA LEU A 93 -3.67 11.02 14.81
C LEU A 93 -2.57 11.71 15.61
N ASN A 94 -2.30 11.23 16.83
CA ASN A 94 -1.25 11.77 17.68
C ASN A 94 0.14 11.38 17.17
N SER A 95 0.29 10.16 16.64
CA SER A 95 1.59 9.60 16.26
C SER A 95 1.81 9.53 14.75
N GLY A 96 0.78 9.72 13.92
CA GLY A 96 0.87 9.53 12.47
C GLY A 96 1.21 8.10 12.07
N ILE A 97 0.66 7.11 12.80
CA ILE A 97 0.91 5.68 12.54
C ILE A 97 -0.39 5.03 12.09
N VAL A 98 -0.34 4.32 10.97
CA VAL A 98 -1.40 3.40 10.53
C VAL A 98 -1.01 1.99 10.95
N LYS A 99 -1.91 1.31 11.67
CA LYS A 99 -1.79 -0.11 11.98
C LYS A 99 -2.80 -0.90 11.16
N ALA A 100 -2.43 -2.07 10.68
CA ALA A 100 -3.34 -3.02 10.07
C ALA A 100 -3.25 -4.36 10.80
N ALA A 101 -4.39 -4.99 11.05
CA ALA A 101 -4.49 -6.34 11.59
C ALA A 101 -5.47 -7.12 10.72
N LEU A 102 -5.00 -8.18 10.07
CA LEU A 102 -5.78 -9.04 9.20
C LEU A 102 -5.80 -10.45 9.80
N LYS A 103 -7.01 -11.00 9.96
CA LYS A 103 -7.23 -12.43 10.08
C LYS A 103 -7.78 -12.92 8.76
N TRP A 104 -7.12 -13.90 8.14
CA TRP A 104 -7.49 -14.42 6.83
C TRP A 104 -7.53 -15.94 6.87
N LYS A 105 -8.57 -16.53 6.30
CA LYS A 105 -8.77 -17.97 6.20
C LYS A 105 -9.08 -18.36 4.77
N GLY A 106 -8.24 -19.20 4.20
CA GLY A 106 -8.34 -19.63 2.81
C GLY A 106 -7.34 -20.75 2.50
N TYR A 107 -7.60 -21.47 1.42
CA TYR A 107 -6.79 -22.59 0.94
C TYR A 107 -6.47 -23.67 1.99
N GLY A 108 -7.32 -23.87 3.00
CA GLY A 108 -7.14 -24.89 4.04
C GLY A 108 -6.41 -24.43 5.31
N GLY A 109 -5.84 -23.22 5.32
CA GLY A 109 -5.10 -22.69 6.47
C GLY A 109 -5.64 -21.34 7.00
N GLU A 110 -4.91 -20.78 7.96
CA GLU A 110 -5.19 -19.49 8.57
C GLU A 110 -3.92 -18.61 8.64
N LEU A 111 -4.09 -17.32 8.34
CA LEU A 111 -3.06 -16.29 8.39
C LEU A 111 -3.52 -15.17 9.33
N GLU A 112 -2.68 -14.85 10.31
CA GLU A 112 -2.76 -13.59 11.05
C GLU A 112 -1.62 -12.68 10.62
N TYR A 113 -1.97 -11.49 10.16
CA TYR A 113 -1.03 -10.47 9.72
C TYR A 113 -1.22 -9.21 10.55
N PHE A 114 -0.11 -8.63 10.99
CA PHE A 114 -0.10 -7.35 11.67
C PHE A 114 0.96 -6.46 11.05
N SER A 115 0.65 -5.17 10.88
CA SER A 115 1.63 -4.19 10.46
C SER A 115 1.46 -2.85 11.15
N TYR A 116 2.54 -2.07 11.14
CA TYR A 116 2.46 -0.63 11.29
C TYR A 116 3.28 0.08 10.21
N ARG A 117 2.75 1.22 9.78
CA ARG A 117 3.35 2.09 8.77
C ARG A 117 3.44 3.52 9.28
N LEU A 118 4.52 4.21 8.91
CA LEU A 118 4.70 5.63 9.22
C LEU A 118 5.54 6.33 8.15
N VAL A 119 5.27 7.62 7.93
CA VAL A 119 6.18 8.52 7.24
C VAL A 119 6.89 9.35 8.31
N HIS A 120 8.22 9.32 8.31
CA HIS A 120 9.01 9.91 9.39
C HIS A 120 8.88 11.44 9.38
N ARG A 121 8.54 12.04 10.53
CA ARG A 121 8.25 13.48 10.62
C ARG A 121 9.48 14.38 10.33
N LYS A 122 10.65 14.00 10.89
CA LYS A 122 11.92 14.73 10.73
C LYS A 122 12.72 14.34 9.48
N ARG A 123 13.00 13.05 9.28
CA ARG A 123 13.66 12.51 8.07
C ARG A 123 12.68 12.49 6.89
N LYS A 124 12.74 13.52 6.05
CA LYS A 124 11.67 13.85 5.11
C LYS A 124 11.41 12.84 3.98
N GLY A 125 12.39 12.00 3.63
CA GLY A 125 12.25 10.95 2.61
C GLY A 125 12.12 9.53 3.17
N LEU A 126 11.83 9.36 4.46
CA LEU A 126 11.81 8.05 5.10
C LEU A 126 10.37 7.58 5.37
N PHE A 127 10.03 6.45 4.77
CA PHE A 127 8.84 5.66 5.07
C PHE A 127 9.24 4.32 5.67
N LEU A 128 8.49 3.87 6.67
CA LEU A 128 8.69 2.58 7.30
C LEU A 128 7.42 1.76 7.23
N ILE A 129 7.61 0.47 6.95
CA ILE A 129 6.63 -0.58 7.16
C ILE A 129 7.30 -1.68 7.98
N ASN A 130 6.64 -2.11 9.03
CA ASN A 130 7.01 -3.31 9.78
C ASN A 130 5.80 -4.24 9.76
N ALA A 131 6.03 -5.49 9.42
CA ALA A 131 5.00 -6.50 9.30
C ALA A 131 5.40 -7.77 10.05
N THR A 132 4.43 -8.39 10.70
CA THR A 132 4.53 -9.68 11.37
C THR A 132 3.44 -10.58 10.81
N LEU A 133 3.79 -11.84 10.58
CA LEU A 133 2.90 -12.82 9.99
C LEU A 133 2.99 -14.14 10.76
N ASN A 134 1.82 -14.66 11.13
CA ASN A 134 1.66 -15.96 11.76
C ASN A 134 0.80 -16.82 10.83
N LEU A 135 1.35 -17.95 10.42
CA LEU A 135 0.75 -18.86 9.45
C LEU A 135 0.48 -20.20 10.13
N ARG A 136 -0.67 -20.81 9.84
CA ARG A 136 -1.05 -22.14 10.34
C ARG A 136 -1.71 -22.94 9.23
N GLY A 137 -1.29 -24.20 9.06
CA GLY A 137 -1.86 -25.11 8.07
C GLY A 137 -1.46 -24.81 6.61
N TYR A 138 -0.32 -24.15 6.41
CA TYR A 138 0.32 -23.98 5.10
C TYR A 138 1.71 -24.63 5.13
N ASP A 139 2.12 -25.22 4.02
CA ASP A 139 3.43 -25.86 3.91
C ASP A 139 4.53 -24.82 3.62
N LYS A 140 4.21 -23.83 2.79
CA LYS A 140 5.15 -22.79 2.35
C LYS A 140 4.49 -21.44 2.28
N ALA A 141 5.25 -20.41 2.62
CA ALA A 141 4.82 -19.04 2.41
C ALA A 141 5.97 -18.14 1.99
N SER A 142 5.63 -17.08 1.27
CA SER A 142 6.57 -16.03 0.88
C SER A 142 5.93 -14.67 1.12
N LEU A 143 6.68 -13.77 1.77
CA LEU A 143 6.37 -12.36 1.84
C LEU A 143 7.28 -11.62 0.86
N ILE A 144 6.68 -10.92 -0.08
CA ILE A 144 7.38 -10.14 -1.09
C ILE A 144 7.08 -8.67 -0.85
N SER A 145 8.12 -7.88 -0.59
CA SER A 145 8.02 -6.42 -0.67
C SER A 145 8.47 -5.97 -2.05
N TYR A 146 7.71 -5.06 -2.66
CA TYR A 146 8.03 -4.57 -4.00
C TYR A 146 7.63 -3.11 -4.17
N ILE A 147 8.31 -2.44 -5.10
CA ILE A 147 7.97 -1.09 -5.56
C ILE A 147 7.14 -1.24 -6.83
N ASP A 148 5.94 -0.67 -6.84
CA ASP A 148 5.07 -0.74 -8.01
C ASP A 148 5.26 0.50 -8.89
N THR A 149 5.86 0.29 -10.06
CA THR A 149 6.15 1.30 -11.09
C THR A 149 5.06 1.37 -12.17
N SER A 150 3.92 0.69 -11.98
CA SER A 150 2.80 0.73 -12.94
C SER A 150 1.94 1.99 -12.80
N VAL A 151 2.08 2.74 -11.70
CA VAL A 151 1.26 3.90 -11.34
C VAL A 151 1.61 5.17 -12.12
N GLY A 152 0.66 6.10 -12.20
CA GLY A 152 0.80 7.44 -12.79
C GLY A 152 -0.37 8.35 -12.41
N ASN A 153 -0.40 9.54 -12.99
CA ASN A 153 -1.51 10.48 -12.82
C ASN A 153 -2.66 10.09 -13.74
N TYR A 154 -3.85 9.91 -13.18
CA TYR A 154 -5.06 9.71 -13.97
C TYR A 154 -5.68 11.06 -14.31
N PHE A 155 -6.09 11.22 -15.56
CA PHE A 155 -6.87 12.39 -15.99
C PHE A 155 -8.26 12.38 -15.35
N VAL A 156 -8.97 13.51 -15.37
CA VAL A 156 -10.24 13.75 -14.65
C VAL A 156 -11.31 12.67 -14.88
N ASN A 157 -11.25 11.90 -15.97
CA ASN A 157 -12.18 10.83 -16.32
C ASN A 157 -11.67 9.40 -16.04
N ASP A 158 -10.51 9.22 -15.39
CA ASP A 158 -9.85 7.93 -15.14
C ASP A 158 -9.56 7.08 -16.41
N GLN A 159 -9.75 7.63 -17.62
CA GLN A 159 -9.57 6.88 -18.88
C GLN A 159 -8.14 6.90 -19.41
N VAL A 160 -7.39 7.95 -19.06
CA VAL A 160 -6.00 8.15 -19.50
C VAL A 160 -5.11 8.29 -18.28
N MET A 161 -4.03 7.52 -18.26
CA MET A 161 -2.98 7.61 -17.25
C MET A 161 -1.70 8.13 -17.90
N ILE A 162 -1.11 9.16 -17.30
CA ILE A 162 0.16 9.74 -17.71
C ILE A 162 1.22 9.38 -16.68
N LYS A 163 2.34 8.83 -17.15
CA LYS A 163 3.51 8.56 -16.32
C LYS A 163 4.52 9.69 -16.46
N HIS A 164 4.78 10.37 -15.36
CA HIS A 164 5.73 11.49 -15.26
C HIS A 164 7.15 11.06 -14.86
N TYR A 165 7.46 9.77 -15.03
CA TYR A 165 8.77 9.23 -14.68
C TYR A 165 9.13 8.07 -15.62
N VAL A 166 10.43 7.88 -15.78
CA VAL A 166 11.02 6.72 -16.46
C VAL A 166 11.76 5.90 -15.42
N VAL A 167 11.68 4.57 -15.54
CA VAL A 167 12.45 3.66 -14.69
C VAL A 167 13.80 3.44 -15.34
N GLU A 168 14.85 4.02 -14.77
CA GLU A 168 16.23 3.89 -15.29
C GLU A 168 16.86 2.54 -14.90
N GLN A 169 16.65 2.10 -13.66
CA GLN A 169 17.23 0.86 -13.15
C GLN A 169 16.30 0.16 -12.16
N VAL A 170 16.24 -1.17 -12.24
CA VAL A 170 15.60 -2.02 -11.23
C VAL A 170 16.66 -2.95 -10.66
N ARG A 171 16.72 -3.08 -9.33
CA ARG A 171 17.58 -4.04 -8.64
C ARG A 171 16.74 -4.93 -7.76
N TYR A 172 17.00 -6.22 -7.84
CA TYR A 172 16.42 -7.22 -6.94
C TYR A 172 17.39 -7.46 -5.79
N THR A 173 16.89 -7.36 -4.57
CA THR A 173 17.66 -7.71 -3.36
C THR A 173 17.05 -8.96 -2.76
N ASN A 174 17.79 -10.06 -2.79
CA ASN A 174 17.43 -11.25 -2.03
C ASN A 174 17.89 -11.05 -0.58
N GLY A 175 16.99 -10.59 0.28
CA GLY A 175 17.19 -10.67 1.72
C GLY A 175 16.75 -12.05 2.18
N THR A 176 17.68 -12.89 2.63
CA THR A 176 17.35 -14.02 3.50
C THR A 176 16.86 -13.43 4.83
N LEU A 177 15.59 -13.65 5.14
CA LEU A 177 15.07 -13.49 6.50
C LEU A 177 15.47 -14.70 7.34
#